data_AF-A0A0Q8NEP4-F1
#
_entry.id   AF-A0A0Q8NEP4-F1
#
_cell.length_a   1.000
_cell.length_b   1.000
_cell.length_c   1.000
_cell.angle_alpha   90.00
_cell.angle_beta   90.00
_cell.angle_gamma   90.00
#
_symmetry.space_group_name_H-M   'P 1'
#
loop_
_entity.id
_entity.type
_entity.pdbx_description
1 polymer ?
#
loop_
_entity_poly.entity_id
_entity_poly.type
_entity_poly.pdbx_seq_one_letter_code
_entity_poly.pdbx_strand_id
1 'polypeptide(L)'
;MNWNGGSDFAPMMLVMGSGDKYIGSLLDVAETLIGAWPCDDGEEYMEAVKVCLEAIEGSLSAEDARSALIRAAGEASIPVIAVVH
;
A
#
# COMPACT_ATOMS: atom_id res chain seq x y z
N MET A 1 -16.42 3.06 -18.70
CA MET A 1 -15.13 2.39 -18.39
C MET A 1 -15.42 1.25 -17.42
N ASN A 2 -15.21 -0.01 -17.83
CA ASN A 2 -15.38 -1.18 -16.98
C ASN A 2 -14.15 -1.32 -16.07
N TRP A 3 -14.26 -0.94 -14.80
CA TRP A 3 -13.21 -1.08 -13.78
C TRP A 3 -13.13 -2.53 -13.26
N ASN A 4 -12.97 -3.50 -14.16
CA ASN A 4 -12.92 -4.91 -13.77
C ASN A 4 -11.50 -5.38 -13.37
N GLY A 5 -10.70 -4.50 -12.77
CA GLY A 5 -9.35 -4.81 -12.26
C GLY A 5 -9.31 -5.21 -10.78
N GLY A 6 -10.46 -5.44 -10.15
CA GLY A 6 -10.56 -5.63 -8.69
C GLY A 6 -10.17 -7.01 -8.16
N SER A 7 -9.12 -7.67 -8.66
CA SER A 7 -8.79 -9.04 -8.18
C SER A 7 -7.31 -9.37 -7.98
N ASP A 8 -6.37 -8.53 -8.42
CA ASP A 8 -4.94 -8.84 -8.34
C ASP A 8 -4.21 -8.08 -7.21
N PHE A 9 -4.95 -7.52 -6.26
CA PHE A 9 -4.32 -6.97 -5.05
C PHE A 9 -4.45 -8.00 -3.93
N ALA A 10 -3.35 -8.68 -3.59
CA ALA A 10 -3.33 -9.61 -2.46
C ALA A 10 -3.53 -8.82 -1.15
N PRO A 11 -4.68 -9.01 -0.47
CA PRO A 11 -5.06 -8.16 0.65
C PRO A 11 -4.07 -8.29 1.81
N MET A 12 -3.88 -7.18 2.52
CA MET A 12 -2.95 -7.08 3.63
C MET A 12 -3.50 -6.12 4.69
N MET A 13 -3.05 -6.27 5.93
CA MET A 13 -3.45 -5.43 7.05
C MET A 13 -2.21 -4.78 7.66
N LEU A 14 -2.30 -3.48 7.88
CA LEU A 14 -1.27 -2.68 8.56
C LEU A 14 -1.72 -2.48 10.01
N VAL A 15 -0.86 -2.82 10.96
CA VAL A 15 -1.14 -2.64 12.38
C VAL A 15 -0.54 -1.31 12.83
N MET A 16 -1.34 -0.24 12.79
CA MET A 16 -0.89 1.08 13.22
C MET A 16 -1.35 1.38 14.65
N GLY A 17 -0.64 2.26 15.35
CA GLY A 17 -0.96 2.63 16.74
C GLY A 17 -2.34 3.28 16.92
N SER A 18 -2.91 3.83 15.85
CA SER A 18 -4.25 4.44 15.80
C SER A 18 -5.37 3.48 15.37
N GLY A 19 -5.05 2.24 14.99
CA GLY A 19 -6.01 1.22 14.54
C GLY A 19 -5.43 0.33 13.43
N ASP A 20 -5.95 -0.89 13.29
CA ASP A 20 -5.66 -1.74 12.15
C ASP A 20 -6.29 -1.17 10.87
N LYS A 21 -5.51 -1.16 9.78
CA LYS A 21 -5.96 -0.69 8.47
C LYS A 21 -5.92 -1.85 7.49
N TYR A 22 -7.09 -2.22 6.99
CA TYR A 22 -7.24 -3.20 5.94
C TYR A 22 -6.95 -2.56 4.57
N ILE A 23 -6.13 -3.23 3.76
CA ILE A 23 -5.74 -2.81 2.42
C ILE A 23 -6.14 -3.90 1.45
N GLY A 24 -7.19 -3.65 0.66
CA GLY A 24 -7.69 -4.59 -0.34
C GLY A 24 -7.51 -4.11 -1.78
N SER A 25 -6.98 -2.91 -1.99
CA SER A 25 -6.89 -2.27 -3.30
C SER A 25 -5.86 -1.15 -3.31
N LEU A 26 -5.39 -0.76 -4.50
CA LEU A 26 -4.49 0.39 -4.67
C LEU A 26 -5.02 1.69 -4.07
N LEU A 27 -6.35 1.87 -4.08
CA LEU A 27 -6.99 3.04 -3.47
C LEU A 27 -6.82 3.03 -1.94
N ASP A 28 -7.02 1.90 -1.27
CA ASP A 28 -6.78 1.77 0.18
C ASP A 28 -5.33 2.07 0.53
N VAL A 29 -4.38 1.67 -0.32
CA VAL A 29 -2.96 1.98 -0.14
C VAL A 29 -2.75 3.49 -0.19
N ALA A 30 -3.26 4.16 -1.22
CA ALA A 30 -3.13 5.61 -1.37
C ALA A 30 -3.77 6.37 -0.21
N GLU A 31 -4.98 5.98 0.23
CA GLU A 31 -5.63 6.57 1.40
C GLU A 31 -4.81 6.38 2.68
N THR A 32 -4.14 5.23 2.80
CA THR A 32 -3.29 4.94 3.97
C THR A 32 -2.03 5.78 3.96
N LEU A 33 -1.34 5.87 2.82
CA LEU A 33 -0.14 6.68 2.66
C LEU A 33 -0.43 8.17 2.92
N ILE A 34 -1.53 8.70 2.37
CA ILE A 34 -1.84 10.13 2.45
C ILE A 34 -2.50 10.52 3.78
N GLY A 35 -3.33 9.65 4.35
CA GLY A 35 -4.22 10.01 5.47
C GLY A 35 -3.85 9.40 6.82
N ALA A 36 -3.24 8.22 6.84
CA ALA A 36 -3.03 7.45 8.06
C ALA A 36 -1.56 7.14 8.36
N TRP A 37 -0.65 7.45 7.44
CA TRP A 37 0.74 7.09 7.55
C TRP A 37 1.45 7.96 8.60
N PRO A 38 2.19 7.35 9.55
CA PRO A 38 2.78 8.08 10.66
C PRO A 38 4.10 8.80 10.31
N CYS A 39 4.75 8.47 9.19
CA CYS A 39 6.09 8.96 8.85
C CYS A 39 6.20 9.32 7.35
N ASP A 40 6.25 10.61 7.02
CA ASP A 40 6.30 11.11 5.63
C ASP A 40 7.74 11.33 5.10
N ASP A 41 8.76 11.19 5.95
CA ASP A 41 10.18 11.46 5.62
C ASP A 41 10.95 10.23 5.10
N GLY A 42 10.27 9.08 4.95
CA GLY A 42 10.87 7.83 4.51
C GLY A 42 11.15 7.78 3.00
N GLU A 43 12.33 7.31 2.59
CA GLU A 43 12.63 7.09 1.17
C GLU A 43 11.69 6.02 0.60
N GLU A 44 11.48 4.95 1.37
CA GLU A 44 10.57 3.87 1.01
C GLU A 44 9.11 4.34 0.98
N TYR A 45 8.73 5.30 1.84
CA TYR A 45 7.41 5.92 1.79
C TYR A 45 7.20 6.70 0.49
N MET A 46 8.17 7.55 0.10
CA MET A 46 8.07 8.33 -1.12
C MET A 46 8.05 7.43 -2.37
N GLU A 47 8.84 6.35 -2.37
CA GLU A 47 8.77 5.31 -3.39
C GLU A 47 7.39 4.63 -3.39
N ALA A 48 6.83 4.27 -2.23
CA ALA A 48 5.51 3.65 -2.14
C ALA A 48 4.41 4.56 -2.71
N VAL A 49 4.43 5.86 -2.42
CA VAL A 49 3.48 6.84 -2.99
C VAL A 49 3.59 6.89 -4.51
N LYS A 50 4.83 6.96 -5.03
CA LYS A 50 5.09 7.02 -6.46
C LYS A 50 4.62 5.74 -7.17
N VAL A 51 5.01 4.57 -6.66
CA VAL A 51 4.64 3.27 -7.23
C VAL A 51 3.13 3.07 -7.17
N CYS A 52 2.46 3.50 -6.09
CA CYS A 52 1.01 3.46 -6.01
C CYS A 52 0.33 4.29 -7.09
N LEU A 53 0.82 5.51 -7.32
CA LEU A 53 0.29 6.37 -8.38
C LEU A 53 0.48 5.72 -9.76
N GLU A 54 1.69 5.22 -10.05
CA GLU A 54 1.98 4.54 -11.31
C GLU A 54 1.12 3.27 -11.50
N ALA A 55 0.83 2.53 -10.43
CA ALA A 55 -0.05 1.37 -10.47
C ALA A 55 -1.53 1.76 -10.71
N ILE A 56 -1.99 2.88 -10.13
CA ILE A 56 -3.34 3.42 -10.38
C ILE A 56 -3.48 3.90 -11.83
N GLU A 57 -2.43 4.50 -12.40
CA GLU A 57 -2.40 4.91 -13.81
C GLU A 57 -2.24 3.73 -14.78
N GLY A 58 -1.95 2.53 -14.28
CA GLY A 58 -1.79 1.31 -15.06
C GLY A 58 -0.38 1.11 -15.65
N SER A 59 0.60 1.88 -15.17
CA SER A 59 2.02 1.74 -15.54
C SER A 59 2.71 0.61 -14.77
N LEU A 60 2.33 0.37 -13.52
CA LEU A 60 2.86 -0.69 -12.66
C LEU A 60 1.76 -1.65 -12.19
N SER A 61 2.15 -2.80 -11.64
CA SER A 61 1.21 -3.81 -11.15
C SER A 61 0.78 -3.53 -9.71
N ALA A 62 -0.37 -4.09 -9.33
CA ALA A 62 -0.85 -4.09 -7.95
C ALA A 62 0.17 -4.72 -6.97
N GLU A 63 0.89 -5.73 -7.43
CA GLU A 63 1.97 -6.38 -6.68
C GLU A 63 3.17 -5.47 -6.42
N ASP A 64 3.55 -4.61 -7.38
CA ASP A 64 4.65 -3.65 -7.22
C ASP A 64 4.33 -2.65 -6.11
N ALA A 65 3.11 -2.09 -6.15
CA ALA A 65 2.62 -1.17 -5.12
C ALA A 65 2.54 -1.85 -3.74
N ARG A 66 2.11 -3.11 -3.69
CA ARG A 66 2.12 -3.90 -2.46
C ARG A 66 3.53 -4.09 -1.91
N SER A 67 4.49 -4.44 -2.76
CA SER A 67 5.87 -4.66 -2.37
C SER A 67 6.49 -3.37 -1.81
N ALA A 68 6.28 -2.24 -2.50
CA ALA A 68 6.73 -0.93 -2.04
C ALA A 68 6.09 -0.55 -0.68
N LEU A 69 4.79 -0.81 -0.49
CA LEU A 69 4.12 -0.57 0.78
C LEU A 69 4.69 -1.40 1.93
N ILE A 70 5.03 -2.67 1.71
CA ILE A 70 5.64 -3.53 2.72
C ILE A 70 7.02 -2.98 3.13
N ARG A 71 7.80 -2.49 2.17
CA ARG A 71 9.10 -1.88 2.46
C ARG A 71 8.95 -0.58 3.25
N ALA A 72 8.02 0.28 2.85
CA ALA A 72 7.68 1.50 3.60
C ALA A 72 7.25 1.19 5.03
N ALA A 73 6.41 0.17 5.21
CA ALA A 73 5.98 -0.28 6.53
C ALA A 73 7.16 -0.80 7.37
N GLY A 74 8.11 -1.51 6.74
CA GLY A 74 9.36 -1.95 7.39
C GLY A 74 10.20 -0.78 7.92
N GLU A 75 10.33 0.28 7.13
CA GLU A 75 11.05 1.50 7.54
C GLU A 75 10.34 2.24 8.68
N ALA A 76 9.01 2.36 8.59
CA ALA A 76 8.19 2.98 9.62
C ALA A 76 7.99 2.10 10.88
N SER A 77 8.60 0.90 10.93
CA SER A 77 8.40 -0.10 12.00
C SER A 77 6.93 -0.48 12.21
N ILE A 78 6.14 -0.48 11.13
CA ILE A 78 4.73 -0.86 11.11
C ILE A 78 4.64 -2.38 10.81
N PRO A 79 4.04 -3.18 11.70
CA PRO A 79 3.77 -4.58 11.43
C PRO A 79 2.79 -4.75 10.26
N VAL A 80 3.16 -5.60 9.32
CA VAL A 80 2.34 -5.98 8.17
C VAL A 80 1.86 -7.41 8.33
N ILE A 81 0.55 -7.63 8.23
CA ILE A 81 -0.06 -8.96 8.15
C ILE A 81 -0.50 -9.17 6.71
N ALA A 82 0.19 -10.04 6.00
CA ALA A 82 -0.11 -10.39 4.62
C ALA A 82 -0.64 -11.82 4.53
N VAL A 83 -1.66 -12.06 3.71
CA VAL A 83 -2.03 -13.41 3.31
C VAL A 83 -1.00 -13.92 2.31
N VAL A 84 -0.29 -14.99 2.67
CA VAL A 84 0.52 -15.79 1.74
C VAL A 84 -0.31 -16.98 1.30
N HIS A 85 -0.51 -17.15 -0.01
CA HIS A 85 -1.14 -18.34 -0.58
C HIS A 85 -0.08 -19.32 -1.04
#